data_AF-A0A1F6W231-F1
#
_entry.id   AF-A0A1F6W231-F1
#
_cell.length_a   1.000
_cell.length_b   1.000
_cell.length_c   1.000
_cell.angle_alpha   90.00
_cell.angle_beta   90.00
_cell.angle_gamma   90.00
#
_symmetry.space_group_name_H-M   'P 1'
#
loop_
_entity.id
_entity.type
_entity.pdbx_description
1 polymer ?
#
loop_
_entity_poly.entity_id
_entity_poly.type
_entity_poly.pdbx_seq_one_letter_code
_entity_poly.pdbx_strand_id
1 'polypeptide(L)'
;MNLGLLALIENRNFMKKHLKPFVFLVVLGLMLSSPTARAEDNGDAEDNDGNNNSRPIFNQLIKTDREAFREKVKTERRDFVEKLKTDREKFRSEVRIKKEEFRSASKERKAEFRSRAREMLSQRFEVVVANLEKIQARVGEIIEKLKADGKDTEDAESYLDLSEQKLEAAKDKVAEIKALIPDTDEKVTPEVFEQIKLLAREAKDLLKESHSALRDAIKEIKDLRGEDNITN
;
A
#
# COMPACT_ATOMS: atom_id res chain seq x y z
N MET A 1 2.84 14.51 1.93
CA MET A 1 3.45 13.42 2.73
C MET A 1 2.76 12.12 2.38
N ASN A 2 3.52 11.10 1.98
CA ASN A 2 3.01 9.91 1.30
C ASN A 2 2.49 8.88 2.34
N LEU A 3 1.16 8.74 2.48
CA LEU A 3 0.52 7.81 3.42
C LEU A 3 0.93 6.34 3.22
N GLY A 4 1.33 5.96 1.99
CA GLY A 4 1.83 4.61 1.71
C GLY A 4 3.18 4.29 2.39
N LEU A 5 4.02 5.30 2.60
CA LEU A 5 5.32 5.14 3.26
C LEU A 5 5.15 5.01 4.78
N LEU A 6 4.15 5.69 5.36
CA LEU A 6 3.78 5.55 6.77
C LEU A 6 3.23 4.15 7.08
N ALA A 7 2.35 3.60 6.23
CA ALA A 7 1.80 2.25 6.41
C ALA A 7 2.86 1.14 6.32
N LEU A 8 3.86 1.30 5.45
CA LEU A 8 4.99 0.37 5.34
C LEU A 8 5.95 0.47 6.54
N ILE A 9 6.17 1.67 7.06
CA ILE A 9 6.96 1.91 8.28
C ILE A 9 6.23 1.35 9.51
N GLU A 10 4.91 1.51 9.60
CA GLU A 10 4.08 0.91 10.67
C GLU A 10 4.09 -0.61 10.64
N ASN A 11 3.97 -1.23 9.46
CA ASN A 11 4.01 -2.70 9.33
C ASN A 11 5.39 -3.28 9.72
N ARG A 12 6.47 -2.58 9.37
CA ARG A 12 7.85 -2.96 9.76
C ARG A 12 8.08 -2.80 11.27
N ASN A 13 7.51 -1.76 11.89
CA ASN A 13 7.59 -1.54 13.33
C ASN A 13 6.71 -2.51 14.12
N PHE A 14 5.55 -2.90 13.58
CA PHE A 14 4.65 -3.92 14.15
C PHE A 14 5.33 -5.28 14.22
N MET A 15 5.96 -5.75 13.12
CA MET A 15 6.72 -7.00 13.15
C MET A 15 7.88 -6.94 14.15
N LYS A 16 8.67 -5.86 14.21
CA LYS A 16 9.77 -5.74 15.19
C LYS A 16 9.30 -5.71 16.64
N LYS A 17 8.11 -5.15 16.93
CA LYS A 17 7.56 -5.03 18.28
C LYS A 17 6.93 -6.33 18.79
N HIS A 18 6.38 -7.16 17.90
CA HIS A 18 5.72 -8.43 18.25
C HIS A 18 6.54 -9.69 17.95
N LEU A 19 7.63 -9.59 17.16
CA LEU A 19 8.56 -10.70 16.91
C LEU A 19 9.36 -11.07 18.16
N LYS A 20 9.77 -10.10 18.99
CA LYS A 20 10.48 -10.35 20.25
C LYS A 20 9.65 -11.17 21.26
N PRO A 21 8.39 -10.82 21.57
CA PRO A 21 7.56 -11.64 22.47
C PRO A 21 7.15 -12.99 21.85
N PHE A 22 7.02 -13.08 20.51
CA PHE A 22 6.74 -14.35 19.83
C PHE A 22 7.92 -15.33 19.89
N VAL A 23 9.14 -14.87 19.64
CA VAL A 23 10.36 -15.68 19.79
C VAL A 23 10.59 -16.07 21.24
N PHE A 24 10.30 -15.18 22.20
CA PHE A 24 10.36 -15.49 23.63
C PHE A 24 9.37 -16.61 24.03
N LEU A 25 8.14 -16.60 23.50
CA LEU A 25 7.14 -17.64 23.75
C LEU A 25 7.53 -19.01 23.16
N VAL A 26 8.13 -19.03 21.97
CA VAL A 26 8.57 -20.29 21.32
C VAL A 26 9.79 -20.88 22.03
N VAL A 27 10.76 -20.06 22.44
CA VAL A 27 11.98 -20.52 23.14
C VAL A 27 11.67 -20.96 24.58
N LEU A 28 10.76 -20.28 25.29
CA LEU A 28 10.39 -20.65 26.66
C LEU A 28 9.50 -21.91 26.70
N GLY A 29 8.65 -22.11 25.70
CA GLY A 29 7.89 -23.35 25.52
C GLY A 29 8.76 -24.57 25.25
N LEU A 30 9.97 -24.37 24.70
CA LEU A 30 10.96 -25.42 24.43
C LEU A 30 11.86 -25.72 25.64
N MET A 31 12.12 -24.75 26.51
CA MET A 31 12.87 -24.95 27.76
C MET A 31 12.08 -25.76 28.80
N LEU A 32 10.75 -25.62 28.83
CA LEU A 32 9.88 -26.29 29.83
C LEU A 32 9.33 -27.65 29.36
N SER A 33 9.61 -28.07 28.12
CA SER A 33 9.24 -29.38 27.58
C SER A 33 10.37 -30.43 27.66
N SER A 34 11.53 -30.07 28.22
CA SER A 34 12.57 -31.04 28.55
C SER A 34 12.03 -31.99 29.62
N PRO A 35 11.85 -33.29 29.36
CA PRO A 35 11.80 -34.24 30.47
C PRO A 35 13.11 -34.06 31.23
N THR A 36 13.05 -33.83 32.54
CA THR A 36 14.23 -33.97 33.39
C THR A 36 14.67 -35.42 33.25
N ALA A 37 15.64 -35.69 32.38
CA ALA A 37 16.30 -36.97 32.28
C ALA A 37 16.95 -37.22 33.63
N ARG A 38 16.33 -38.12 34.40
CA ARG A 38 16.90 -38.65 35.64
C ARG A 38 18.00 -39.60 35.19
N ALA A 39 19.25 -39.14 35.24
CA ALA A 39 20.38 -40.04 35.24
C ALA A 39 20.31 -40.87 36.53
N GLU A 40 19.91 -42.14 36.41
CA GLU A 40 20.16 -43.13 37.45
C GLU A 40 21.64 -43.53 37.30
N ASP A 41 22.49 -42.85 38.06
CA ASP A 41 23.85 -43.31 38.31
C ASP A 41 23.74 -44.44 39.34
N ASN A 42 23.76 -45.68 38.84
CA ASN A 42 23.90 -46.88 39.65
C ASN A 42 25.36 -46.98 40.11
N GLY A 43 25.71 -46.20 41.13
CA GLY A 43 26.93 -46.35 41.89
C GLY A 43 26.66 -47.20 43.13
N ASP A 44 27.20 -48.42 43.13
CA ASP A 44 27.13 -49.35 44.25
C ASP A 44 27.84 -48.83 45.51
N ALA A 45 27.33 -49.30 46.64
CA ALA A 45 27.61 -48.96 48.04
C ALA A 45 29.08 -48.70 48.45
N GLU A 46 29.26 -47.66 49.28
CA GLU A 46 30.22 -47.71 50.40
C GLU A 46 29.47 -47.39 51.71
N ASP A 47 29.42 -48.41 52.58
CA ASP A 47 28.92 -48.32 53.95
C ASP A 47 29.81 -47.38 54.78
N ASN A 48 29.23 -46.32 55.31
CA ASN A 48 29.83 -45.56 56.40
C ASN A 48 28.79 -45.39 57.52
N ASP A 49 29.06 -46.13 58.60
CA ASP A 49 28.29 -46.18 59.84
C ASP A 49 28.49 -44.89 60.64
N GLY A 50 27.43 -44.08 60.71
CA GLY A 50 27.46 -42.77 61.33
C GLY A 50 26.06 -42.27 61.67
N ASN A 51 25.62 -42.59 62.89
CA ASN A 51 24.58 -41.92 63.69
C ASN A 51 23.15 -41.87 63.10
N ASN A 52 22.31 -42.80 63.55
CA ASN A 52 21.10 -43.27 62.88
C ASN A 52 19.77 -42.70 63.42
N ASN A 53 19.73 -41.47 63.96
CA ASN A 53 18.46 -40.86 64.45
C ASN A 53 17.99 -39.59 63.71
N SER A 54 18.80 -39.00 62.81
CA SER A 54 18.44 -37.76 62.10
C SER A 54 17.96 -37.98 60.65
N ARG A 55 18.23 -39.16 60.07
CA ARG A 55 17.85 -39.54 58.69
C ARG A 55 16.33 -39.61 58.44
N PRO A 56 15.47 -40.15 59.33
CA PRO A 56 14.03 -40.24 59.05
C PRO A 56 13.33 -38.87 59.12
N ILE A 57 13.75 -37.99 60.02
CA ILE A 57 13.19 -36.63 60.17
C ILE A 57 13.57 -35.76 58.97
N PHE A 58 14.82 -35.82 58.52
CA PHE A 58 15.29 -35.11 57.33
C PHE A 58 14.58 -35.60 56.05
N ASN A 59 14.39 -36.91 55.90
CA ASN A 59 13.66 -37.48 54.76
C ASN A 59 12.17 -37.12 54.75
N GLN A 60 11.53 -36.96 55.92
CA GLN A 60 10.15 -36.47 56.02
C GLN A 60 10.05 -34.99 55.65
N LEU A 61 10.98 -34.15 56.13
CA LEU A 61 11.02 -32.72 55.81
C LEU A 61 11.23 -32.48 54.30
N ILE A 62 12.11 -33.25 53.67
CA ILE A 62 12.32 -33.21 52.21
C ILE A 62 11.07 -33.65 51.44
N LYS A 63 10.30 -34.62 51.95
CA LYS A 63 9.04 -35.05 51.31
C LYS A 63 7.98 -33.97 51.41
N THR A 64 7.81 -33.34 52.58
CA THR A 64 6.83 -32.26 52.77
C THR A 64 7.19 -31.01 51.95
N ASP A 65 8.46 -30.66 51.86
CA ASP A 65 8.93 -29.55 51.02
C ASP A 65 8.73 -29.84 49.53
N ARG A 66 8.97 -31.08 49.10
CA ARG A 66 8.69 -31.52 47.72
C ARG A 66 7.20 -31.49 47.40
N GLU A 67 6.33 -31.87 48.33
CA GLU A 67 4.88 -31.81 48.15
C GLU A 67 4.37 -30.38 48.09
N ALA A 68 4.85 -29.50 48.99
CA ALA A 68 4.53 -28.07 48.96
C ALA A 68 5.02 -27.40 47.67
N PHE A 69 6.22 -27.74 47.19
CA PHE A 69 6.74 -27.26 45.91
C PHE A 69 5.91 -27.77 44.72
N ARG A 70 5.53 -29.05 44.72
CA ARG A 70 4.66 -29.62 43.67
C ARG A 70 3.31 -28.93 43.59
N GLU A 71 2.70 -28.61 44.74
CA GLU A 71 1.41 -27.91 44.77
C GLU A 71 1.54 -26.46 44.26
N LYS A 72 2.60 -25.73 44.66
CA LYS A 72 2.88 -24.38 44.12
C LYS A 72 3.10 -24.38 42.61
N VAL A 73 3.89 -25.33 42.10
CA VAL A 73 4.12 -25.45 40.64
C VAL A 73 2.81 -25.82 39.92
N LYS A 74 1.95 -26.67 40.51
CA LYS A 74 0.64 -27.00 39.94
C LYS A 74 -0.30 -25.80 39.88
N THR A 75 -0.30 -24.93 40.89
CA THR A 75 -1.13 -23.72 40.90
C THR A 75 -0.62 -22.71 39.88
N GLU A 76 0.68 -22.41 39.88
CA GLU A 76 1.29 -21.49 38.92
C GLU A 76 1.10 -21.95 37.47
N ARG A 77 1.23 -23.26 37.22
CA ARG A 77 0.97 -23.83 35.90
C ARG A 77 -0.50 -23.69 35.49
N ARG A 78 -1.45 -23.86 36.42
CA ARG A 78 -2.88 -23.68 36.14
C ARG A 78 -3.18 -22.23 35.79
N ASP A 79 -2.71 -21.29 36.60
CA ASP A 79 -2.92 -19.85 36.40
C ASP A 79 -2.28 -19.38 35.08
N PHE A 80 -1.08 -19.88 34.76
CA PHE A 80 -0.41 -19.58 33.51
C PHE A 80 -1.16 -20.13 32.29
N VAL A 81 -1.67 -21.37 32.38
CA VAL A 81 -2.47 -21.98 31.29
C VAL A 81 -3.78 -21.22 31.10
N GLU A 82 -4.44 -20.78 32.17
CA GLU A 82 -5.66 -19.97 32.11
C GLU A 82 -5.38 -18.60 31.48
N LYS A 83 -4.29 -17.94 31.89
CA LYS A 83 -3.84 -16.69 31.26
C LYS A 83 -3.53 -16.86 29.78
N LEU A 84 -2.84 -17.93 29.38
CA LEU A 84 -2.58 -18.22 27.97
C LEU A 84 -3.86 -18.47 27.17
N LYS A 85 -4.86 -19.15 27.75
CA LYS A 85 -6.16 -19.35 27.09
C LYS A 85 -6.86 -18.02 26.85
N THR A 86 -6.95 -17.18 27.88
CA THR A 86 -7.59 -15.86 27.78
C THR A 86 -6.86 -14.94 26.80
N ASP A 87 -5.53 -14.90 26.83
CA ASP A 87 -4.73 -14.11 25.89
C ASP A 87 -4.87 -14.62 24.45
N ARG A 88 -4.95 -15.94 24.25
CA ARG A 88 -5.19 -16.54 22.93
C ARG A 88 -6.57 -16.19 22.38
N GLU A 89 -7.59 -16.18 23.22
CA GLU A 89 -8.96 -15.82 22.83
C GLU A 89 -9.04 -14.34 22.45
N LYS A 90 -8.46 -13.45 23.26
CA LYS A 90 -8.35 -12.02 22.96
C LYS A 90 -7.58 -11.75 21.67
N PHE A 91 -6.45 -12.42 21.47
CA PHE A 91 -5.70 -12.29 20.23
C PHE A 91 -6.51 -12.76 19.01
N ARG A 92 -7.23 -13.88 19.13
CA ARG A 92 -8.10 -14.38 18.05
C ARG A 92 -9.24 -13.42 17.72
N SER A 93 -9.87 -12.81 18.72
CA SER A 93 -10.94 -11.84 18.49
C SER A 93 -10.40 -10.56 17.84
N GLU A 94 -9.27 -10.03 18.32
CA GLU A 94 -8.61 -8.86 17.72
C GLU A 94 -8.21 -9.10 16.26
N VAL A 95 -7.64 -10.27 15.96
CA VAL A 95 -7.25 -10.63 14.59
C VAL A 95 -8.48 -10.74 13.68
N ARG A 96 -9.61 -11.27 14.18
CA ARG A 96 -10.86 -11.33 13.41
C ARG A 96 -11.40 -9.94 13.09
N ILE A 97 -11.49 -9.06 14.10
CA ILE A 97 -11.95 -7.68 13.93
C ILE A 97 -11.07 -6.95 12.91
N LYS A 98 -9.75 -6.98 13.09
CA LYS A 98 -8.81 -6.33 12.16
C LYS A 98 -8.88 -6.91 10.75
N LYS A 99 -9.14 -8.21 10.60
CA LYS A 99 -9.31 -8.85 9.30
C LYS A 99 -10.58 -8.38 8.59
N GLU A 100 -11.66 -8.18 9.34
CA GLU A 100 -12.92 -7.64 8.81
C GLU A 100 -12.77 -6.16 8.43
N GLU A 101 -12.16 -5.35 9.29
CA GLU A 101 -11.83 -3.94 9.00
C GLU A 101 -10.92 -3.79 7.77
N PHE A 102 -9.90 -4.65 7.65
CA PHE A 102 -9.03 -4.64 6.47
C PHE A 102 -9.79 -5.00 5.19
N ARG A 103 -10.72 -5.96 5.27
CA ARG A 103 -11.55 -6.36 4.12
C ARG A 103 -12.51 -5.26 3.71
N SER A 104 -13.18 -4.59 4.66
CA SER A 104 -14.07 -3.47 4.34
C SER A 104 -13.30 -2.29 3.77
N ALA A 105 -12.20 -1.87 4.42
CA ALA A 105 -11.36 -0.77 3.94
C ALA A 105 -10.74 -1.07 2.57
N SER A 106 -10.37 -2.32 2.29
CA SER A 106 -9.84 -2.70 0.98
C SER A 106 -10.90 -2.60 -0.12
N LYS A 107 -12.15 -3.02 0.15
CA LYS A 107 -13.27 -2.87 -0.80
C LYS A 107 -13.57 -1.40 -1.07
N GLU A 108 -13.67 -0.58 -0.02
CA GLU A 108 -13.93 0.85 -0.14
C GLU A 108 -12.85 1.56 -0.97
N ARG A 109 -11.56 1.29 -0.70
CA ARG A 109 -10.45 1.84 -1.49
C ARG A 109 -10.50 1.46 -2.96
N LYS A 110 -10.90 0.23 -3.28
CA LYS A 110 -11.04 -0.24 -4.66
C LYS A 110 -12.20 0.47 -5.36
N ALA A 111 -13.33 0.63 -4.67
CA ALA A 111 -14.48 1.37 -5.20
C ALA A 111 -14.16 2.86 -5.42
N GLU A 112 -13.53 3.51 -4.43
CA GLU A 112 -13.05 4.89 -4.55
C GLU A 112 -12.10 5.06 -5.72
N PHE A 113 -11.13 4.16 -5.87
CA PHE A 113 -10.19 4.23 -6.98
C PHE A 113 -10.90 4.21 -8.33
N ARG A 114 -11.82 3.26 -8.54
CA ARG A 114 -12.57 3.17 -9.79
C ARG A 114 -13.40 4.41 -10.04
N SER A 115 -14.06 4.94 -9.00
CA SER A 115 -14.83 6.18 -9.08
C SER A 115 -13.93 7.35 -9.53
N ARG A 116 -12.81 7.56 -8.83
CA ARG A 116 -11.85 8.63 -9.16
C ARG A 116 -11.23 8.46 -10.54
N ALA A 117 -10.94 7.24 -10.97
CA ALA A 117 -10.38 6.97 -12.30
C ALA A 117 -11.40 7.33 -13.40
N ARG A 118 -12.68 6.98 -13.22
CA ARG A 118 -13.75 7.35 -14.15
C ARG A 118 -14.01 8.85 -14.17
N GLU A 119 -14.07 9.48 -13.00
CA GLU A 119 -14.24 10.94 -12.88
C GLU A 119 -13.10 11.69 -13.55
N MET A 120 -11.86 11.25 -13.36
CA MET A 120 -10.70 11.81 -14.04
C MET A 120 -10.81 11.71 -15.57
N LEU A 121 -11.24 10.55 -16.10
CA LEU A 121 -11.47 10.39 -17.54
C LEU A 121 -12.52 11.37 -18.06
N SER A 122 -13.72 11.35 -17.48
CA SER A 122 -14.84 12.11 -18.01
C SER A 122 -14.72 13.62 -17.77
N GLN A 123 -14.39 14.03 -16.55
CA GLN A 123 -14.43 15.44 -16.18
C GLN A 123 -13.15 16.21 -16.50
N ARG A 124 -12.02 15.50 -16.68
CA ARG A 124 -10.72 16.16 -16.91
C ARG A 124 -10.19 15.86 -18.29
N PHE A 125 -10.01 14.60 -18.66
CA PHE A 125 -9.42 14.27 -19.94
C PHE A 125 -10.38 14.54 -21.11
N GLU A 126 -11.58 13.98 -21.10
CA GLU A 126 -12.55 14.15 -22.19
C GLU A 126 -12.95 15.63 -22.37
N VAL A 127 -13.13 16.38 -21.28
CA VAL A 127 -13.41 17.82 -21.33
C VAL A 127 -12.25 18.61 -21.95
N VAL A 128 -11.01 18.34 -21.53
CA VAL A 128 -9.85 19.06 -22.08
C VAL A 128 -9.63 18.70 -23.55
N VAL A 129 -9.81 17.43 -23.93
CA VAL A 129 -9.75 16.99 -25.32
C VAL A 129 -10.77 17.75 -26.17
N ALA A 130 -12.04 17.75 -25.78
CA ALA A 130 -13.10 18.43 -26.53
C ALA A 130 -12.85 19.95 -26.63
N ASN A 131 -12.32 20.57 -25.57
CA ASN A 131 -11.96 21.98 -25.59
C ASN A 131 -10.80 22.27 -26.56
N LEU A 132 -9.77 21.43 -26.57
CA LEU A 132 -8.64 21.59 -27.49
C LEU A 132 -9.06 21.38 -28.94
N GLU A 133 -9.86 20.36 -29.25
CA GLU A 133 -10.43 20.15 -30.60
C GLU A 133 -11.18 21.38 -31.08
N LYS A 134 -12.01 21.97 -30.21
CA LYS A 134 -12.78 23.18 -30.55
C LYS A 134 -11.86 24.37 -30.83
N ILE A 135 -10.76 24.53 -30.09
CA ILE A 135 -9.83 25.64 -30.32
C ILE A 135 -9.01 25.39 -31.57
N GLN A 136 -8.52 24.17 -31.80
CA GLN A 136 -7.81 23.76 -33.02
C GLN A 136 -8.64 24.05 -34.27
N ALA A 137 -9.91 23.66 -34.29
CA ALA A 137 -10.81 23.95 -35.41
C ALA A 137 -10.94 25.46 -35.68
N ARG A 138 -11.08 26.27 -34.63
CA ARG A 138 -11.16 27.74 -34.76
C ARG A 138 -9.85 28.35 -35.25
N VAL A 139 -8.71 27.83 -34.78
CA VAL A 139 -7.38 28.26 -35.21
C VAL A 139 -7.19 27.92 -36.70
N GLY A 140 -7.57 26.71 -37.13
CA GLY A 140 -7.59 26.31 -38.54
C GLY A 140 -8.44 27.25 -39.40
N GLU A 141 -9.67 27.57 -38.98
CA GLU A 141 -10.54 28.53 -39.70
C GLU A 141 -9.91 29.93 -39.82
N ILE A 142 -9.10 30.36 -38.85
CA ILE A 142 -8.42 31.67 -38.89
C ILE A 142 -7.21 31.61 -39.82
N ILE A 143 -6.44 30.53 -39.78
CA ILE A 143 -5.31 30.29 -40.69
C ILE A 143 -5.79 30.30 -42.14
N GLU A 144 -6.88 29.60 -42.45
CA GLU A 144 -7.46 29.58 -43.80
C GLU A 144 -7.84 30.99 -44.29
N LYS A 145 -8.40 31.83 -43.42
CA LYS A 145 -8.73 33.23 -43.74
C LYS A 145 -7.46 34.05 -44.01
N LEU A 146 -6.43 33.93 -43.17
CA LEU A 146 -5.16 34.63 -43.35
C LEU A 146 -4.46 34.20 -44.65
N LYS A 147 -4.54 32.91 -44.99
CA LYS A 147 -4.00 32.36 -46.24
C LYS A 147 -4.74 32.93 -47.46
N ALA A 148 -6.07 33.05 -47.37
CA ALA A 148 -6.87 33.72 -48.40
C ALA A 148 -6.53 35.21 -48.56
N ASP A 149 -6.15 35.87 -47.47
CA ASP A 149 -5.65 37.26 -47.46
C ASP A 149 -4.19 37.37 -47.96
N GLY A 150 -3.57 36.28 -48.39
CA GLY A 150 -2.21 36.24 -48.95
C GLY A 150 -1.10 36.35 -47.90
N LYS A 151 -1.42 36.10 -46.62
CA LYS A 151 -0.41 36.04 -45.54
C LYS A 151 0.33 34.71 -45.59
N ASP A 152 1.61 34.76 -45.25
CA ASP A 152 2.39 33.55 -45.00
C ASP A 152 1.94 32.93 -43.67
N THR A 153 1.53 31.66 -43.70
CA THR A 153 0.91 30.95 -42.57
C THR A 153 1.66 29.68 -42.20
N GLU A 154 2.83 29.43 -42.80
CA GLU A 154 3.58 28.18 -42.68
C GLU A 154 3.87 27.80 -41.20
N ASP A 155 4.35 28.76 -40.40
CA ASP A 155 4.64 28.52 -38.98
C ASP A 155 3.37 28.24 -38.15
N ALA A 156 2.29 28.97 -38.42
CA ALA A 156 1.01 28.76 -37.72
C ALA A 156 0.39 27.39 -38.07
N GLU A 157 0.48 26.96 -39.32
CA GLU A 157 0.08 25.63 -39.79
C GLU A 157 0.90 24.55 -39.09
N SER A 158 2.23 24.68 -39.06
CA SER A 158 3.13 23.73 -38.41
C SER A 158 2.84 23.55 -36.91
N TYR A 159 2.59 24.65 -36.19
CA TYR A 159 2.21 24.58 -34.77
C TYR A 159 0.82 23.97 -34.55
N LEU A 160 -0.14 24.21 -35.44
CA LEU A 160 -1.46 23.58 -35.38
C LEU A 160 -1.33 22.05 -35.59
N ASP A 161 -0.58 21.62 -36.61
CA ASP A 161 -0.33 20.21 -36.89
C ASP A 161 0.34 19.50 -35.71
N LEU A 162 1.35 20.14 -35.08
CA LEU A 162 1.98 19.62 -33.87
C LEU A 162 0.96 19.52 -32.72
N SER A 163 0.09 20.51 -32.56
CA SER A 163 -0.98 20.48 -31.56
C SER A 163 -1.93 19.30 -31.76
N GLU A 164 -2.35 19.06 -33.00
CA GLU A 164 -3.25 17.95 -33.39
C GLU A 164 -2.59 16.59 -33.14
N GLN A 165 -1.34 16.42 -33.57
CA GLN A 165 -0.58 15.19 -33.33
C GLN A 165 -0.49 14.86 -31.83
N LYS A 166 -0.19 15.86 -30.99
CA LYS A 166 -0.09 15.65 -29.54
C LYS A 166 -1.44 15.37 -28.90
N LEU A 167 -2.52 15.95 -29.43
CA LEU A 167 -3.87 15.68 -28.97
C LEU A 167 -4.31 14.25 -29.29
N GLU A 168 -4.03 13.76 -30.50
CA GLU A 168 -4.32 12.37 -30.89
C GLU A 168 -3.55 11.38 -30.01
N ALA A 169 -2.25 11.60 -29.80
CA ALA A 169 -1.47 10.77 -28.88
C ALA A 169 -2.05 10.80 -27.45
N ALA A 170 -2.60 11.93 -27.00
CA ALA A 170 -3.28 12.01 -25.71
C ALA A 170 -4.59 11.20 -25.69
N LYS A 171 -5.39 11.25 -26.77
CA LYS A 171 -6.63 10.45 -26.92
C LYS A 171 -6.35 8.97 -26.85
N ASP A 172 -5.28 8.50 -27.49
CA ASP A 172 -4.84 7.11 -27.42
C ASP A 172 -4.59 6.67 -25.97
N LYS A 173 -3.84 7.49 -25.21
CA LYS A 173 -3.58 7.23 -23.78
C LYS A 173 -4.86 7.24 -22.94
N VAL A 174 -5.79 8.13 -23.23
CA VAL A 174 -7.11 8.19 -22.56
C VAL A 174 -7.92 6.91 -22.86
N ALA A 175 -7.87 6.41 -24.10
CA ALA A 175 -8.51 5.15 -24.48
C ALA A 175 -7.87 3.94 -23.78
N GLU A 176 -6.53 3.89 -23.68
CA GLU A 176 -5.81 2.86 -22.91
C GLU A 176 -6.22 2.86 -21.43
N ILE A 177 -6.30 4.04 -20.79
CA ILE A 177 -6.77 4.17 -19.41
C ILE A 177 -8.19 3.63 -19.28
N LYS A 178 -9.09 4.00 -20.21
CA LYS A 178 -10.48 3.55 -20.20
C LYS A 178 -10.59 2.03 -20.27
N ALA A 179 -9.76 1.39 -21.09
CA ALA A 179 -9.70 -0.07 -21.21
C ALA A 179 -9.15 -0.77 -19.95
N LEU A 180 -8.26 -0.09 -19.20
CA LEU A 180 -7.67 -0.64 -17.97
C LEU A 180 -8.57 -0.53 -16.74
N ILE A 181 -9.55 0.38 -16.72
CA ILE A 181 -10.45 0.51 -15.57
C ILE A 181 -11.33 -0.75 -15.46
N PRO A 182 -11.20 -1.55 -14.39
CA PRO A 182 -11.98 -2.77 -14.27
C PRO A 182 -13.45 -2.50 -13.93
N ASP A 183 -14.34 -3.31 -14.49
CA ASP A 183 -15.78 -3.23 -14.21
C ASP A 183 -16.14 -3.64 -12.78
N THR A 184 -15.31 -4.48 -12.13
CA THR A 184 -15.53 -5.03 -10.78
C THR A 184 -14.35 -4.76 -9.84
N ASP A 185 -14.62 -4.61 -8.53
CA ASP A 185 -13.60 -4.34 -7.50
C ASP A 185 -12.55 -5.46 -7.39
N GLU A 186 -12.97 -6.70 -7.67
CA GLU A 186 -12.13 -7.88 -7.54
C GLU A 186 -10.94 -7.85 -8.51
N LYS A 187 -11.11 -7.21 -9.67
CA LYS A 187 -10.07 -7.07 -10.70
C LYS A 187 -9.14 -5.87 -10.48
N VAL A 188 -9.37 -5.04 -9.46
CA VAL A 188 -8.45 -3.94 -9.11
C VAL A 188 -7.21 -4.53 -8.44
N THR A 189 -6.10 -4.58 -9.16
CA THR A 189 -4.78 -4.95 -8.63
C THR A 189 -3.86 -3.73 -8.50
N PRO A 190 -2.80 -3.79 -7.68
CA PRO A 190 -1.82 -2.71 -7.58
C PRO A 190 -1.14 -2.36 -8.91
N GLU A 191 -0.96 -3.34 -9.80
CA GLU A 191 -0.33 -3.16 -11.11
C GLU A 191 -1.22 -2.31 -12.02
N VAL A 192 -2.53 -2.61 -12.07
CA VAL A 192 -3.53 -1.81 -12.81
C VAL A 192 -3.55 -0.37 -12.30
N PHE A 193 -3.46 -0.19 -10.98
CA PHE A 193 -3.42 1.13 -10.36
C PHE A 193 -2.21 1.97 -10.80
N GLU A 194 -1.01 1.37 -10.80
CA GLU A 194 0.20 2.08 -11.22
C GLU A 194 0.22 2.33 -12.74
N GLN A 195 -0.30 1.40 -13.55
CA GLN A 195 -0.44 1.61 -15.00
C GLN A 195 -1.38 2.78 -15.32
N ILE A 196 -2.56 2.84 -14.69
CA ILE A 196 -3.50 3.95 -14.87
C ILE A 196 -2.86 5.28 -14.49
N LYS A 197 -2.10 5.33 -13.39
CA LYS A 197 -1.38 6.56 -13.00
C LYS A 197 -0.33 6.98 -14.00
N LEU A 198 0.45 6.04 -14.52
CA LEU A 198 1.50 6.32 -15.49
C LEU A 198 0.89 6.90 -16.76
N LEU A 199 -0.09 6.20 -17.33
CA LEU A 199 -0.80 6.65 -18.53
C LEU A 199 -1.50 8.00 -18.31
N ALA A 200 -2.08 8.25 -17.13
CA ALA A 200 -2.69 9.54 -16.82
C ALA A 200 -1.65 10.68 -16.78
N ARG A 201 -0.41 10.42 -16.35
CA ARG A 201 0.66 11.42 -16.44
C ARG A 201 1.06 11.67 -17.88
N GLU A 202 1.25 10.62 -18.66
CA GLU A 202 1.59 10.71 -20.09
C GLU A 202 0.51 11.49 -20.86
N ALA A 203 -0.77 11.13 -20.70
CA ALA A 203 -1.89 11.84 -21.31
C ALA A 203 -1.90 13.32 -20.91
N LYS A 204 -1.67 13.63 -19.63
CA LYS A 204 -1.62 15.01 -19.14
C LYS A 204 -0.47 15.80 -19.78
N ASP A 205 0.70 15.22 -19.90
CA ASP A 205 1.87 15.90 -20.46
C ASP A 205 1.68 16.13 -21.97
N LEU A 206 1.12 15.16 -22.70
CA LEU A 206 0.73 15.31 -24.11
C LEU A 206 -0.32 16.43 -24.31
N LEU A 207 -1.33 16.52 -23.43
CA LEU A 207 -2.32 17.61 -23.51
C LEU A 207 -1.70 18.98 -23.26
N LYS A 208 -0.68 19.07 -22.40
CA LYS A 208 0.06 20.32 -22.21
C LYS A 208 0.89 20.68 -23.42
N GLU A 209 1.56 19.72 -24.04
CA GLU A 209 2.31 19.91 -25.27
C GLU A 209 1.39 20.37 -26.41
N SER A 210 0.24 19.72 -26.57
CA SER A 210 -0.81 20.13 -27.53
C SER A 210 -1.26 21.57 -27.29
N HIS A 211 -1.57 21.93 -26.04
CA HIS A 211 -1.96 23.29 -25.69
C HIS A 211 -0.82 24.31 -25.91
N SER A 212 0.44 23.94 -25.63
CA SER A 212 1.58 24.82 -25.86
C SER A 212 1.75 25.13 -27.35
N ALA A 213 1.73 24.10 -28.20
CA ALA A 213 1.80 24.29 -29.65
C ALA A 213 0.63 25.13 -30.16
N LEU A 214 -0.58 24.94 -29.62
CA LEU A 214 -1.74 25.76 -29.98
C LEU A 214 -1.57 27.24 -29.59
N ARG A 215 -0.94 27.50 -28.44
CA ARG A 215 -0.61 28.87 -28.02
C ARG A 215 0.39 29.49 -28.98
N ASP A 216 1.38 28.73 -29.42
CA ASP A 216 2.39 29.21 -30.37
C ASP A 216 1.75 29.49 -31.74
N ALA A 217 0.85 28.63 -32.23
CA ALA A 217 0.04 28.91 -33.43
C ALA A 217 -0.80 30.20 -33.30
N ILE A 218 -1.45 30.41 -32.15
CA ILE A 218 -2.22 31.63 -31.88
C ILE A 218 -1.32 32.87 -31.85
N LYS A 219 -0.08 32.74 -31.37
CA LYS A 219 0.87 33.85 -31.34
C LYS A 219 1.23 34.27 -32.77
N GLU A 220 1.60 33.31 -33.62
CA GLU A 220 1.89 33.60 -35.03
C GLU A 220 0.69 34.25 -35.74
N ILE A 221 -0.53 33.77 -35.49
CA ILE A 221 -1.77 34.38 -36.01
C ILE A 221 -1.91 35.85 -35.59
N LYS A 222 -1.58 36.19 -34.35
CA LYS A 222 -1.65 37.57 -33.85
C LYS A 222 -0.60 38.46 -34.50
N ASP A 223 0.61 37.95 -34.67
CA ASP A 223 1.70 38.64 -35.34
C ASP A 223 1.33 38.95 -36.81
N LEU A 224 0.73 37.99 -37.52
CA LEU A 224 0.24 38.17 -38.90
C LEU A 224 -0.88 39.20 -39.03
N ARG A 225 -1.71 39.33 -37.99
CA ARG A 225 -2.79 40.32 -37.88
C ARG A 225 -2.30 41.70 -37.40
N GLY A 226 -1.06 41.80 -36.94
CA GLY A 226 -0.50 43.02 -36.38
C GLY A 226 -1.11 43.42 -35.03
N GLU A 227 -1.77 42.49 -34.32
CA GLU A 227 -2.45 42.75 -33.05
C GLU A 227 -1.47 42.98 -31.87
N ASP A 228 -0.21 42.54 -32.00
CA ASP A 228 0.84 42.70 -30.97
C ASP A 228 1.41 44.14 -30.88
N ASN A 229 1.08 45.03 -31.84
CA ASN A 229 1.53 46.42 -31.87
C ASN A 229 0.59 47.43 -31.17
N ILE A 230 -0.52 46.99 -30.56
CA ILE A 230 -1.60 47.91 -30.10
C ILE A 230 -1.59 48.13 -28.57
N THR A 231 -0.72 47.48 -27.80
CA THR A 231 -0.65 47.71 -26.34
C THR A 231 0.75 48.12 -25.87
N ASN A 232 1.02 49.43 -25.95
CA ASN A 232 1.89 50.14 -25.01
C ASN A 232 1.08 51.27 -24.37
#